data_AF-A0A1S4EMQ4-F1
#
_entry.id   AF-A0A1S4EMQ4-F1
#
_cell.length_a   1.000
_cell.length_b   1.000
_cell.length_c   1.000
_cell.angle_alpha   90.00
_cell.angle_beta   90.00
_cell.angle_gamma   90.00
#
_symmetry.space_group_name_H-M   'P 1'
#
loop_
_entity.id
_entity.type
_entity.pdbx_description
1 polymer ?
#
loop_
_entity_poly.entity_id
_entity_poly.type
_entity_poly.pdbx_seq_one_letter_code
_entity_poly.pdbx_strand_id
1 'polypeptide(L)'
;VDKTDGELTVKREIDGGLETIKVKLPAVISADLRLNEPRYATLPNIMKAKKKPIKKVSPKDMGVDTGARIEIVTVEDPPVRQAGSIVPDVDTLVAKLKEKGHI
;
A
#
# COMPACT_ATOMS: atom_id res chain seq x y z
N VAL A 1 -2.70 9.71 -13.42
CA VAL A 1 -3.96 9.15 -13.97
C VAL A 1 -4.57 10.26 -14.78
N ASP A 2 -4.69 10.04 -16.09
CA ASP A 2 -5.16 11.06 -17.02
C ASP A 2 -6.52 10.64 -17.57
N LYS A 3 -7.49 11.55 -17.50
CA LYS A 3 -8.86 11.29 -17.95
C LYS A 3 -9.07 11.88 -19.35
N THR A 4 -9.54 11.05 -20.26
CA THR A 4 -10.09 11.45 -21.57
C THR A 4 -11.56 11.05 -21.63
N ASP A 5 -12.32 11.52 -22.63
CA ASP A 5 -13.75 11.22 -22.73
C ASP A 5 -13.99 9.69 -22.77
N GLY A 6 -14.60 9.16 -21.70
CA GLY A 6 -14.95 7.75 -21.54
C GLY A 6 -13.81 6.81 -21.11
N GLU A 7 -12.56 7.27 -21.04
CA GLU A 7 -11.38 6.42 -20.77
C GLU A 7 -10.42 7.05 -19.75
N LEU A 8 -9.68 6.19 -19.05
CA LEU A 8 -8.59 6.59 -18.15
C LEU A 8 -7.28 5.98 -18.62
N THR A 9 -6.23 6.80 -18.68
CA THR A 9 -4.84 6.33 -18.82
C THR A 9 -4.21 6.26 -17.42
N VAL A 10 -3.77 5.07 -17.02
CA VAL A 10 -3.22 4.77 -15.70
C VAL A 10 -1.81 4.21 -15.85
N LYS A 11 -0.89 4.68 -15.01
CA LYS A 11 0.46 4.13 -14.89
C LYS A 11 0.52 3.35 -13.58
N ARG A 12 0.72 2.03 -13.64
CA ARG A 12 0.84 1.16 -12.47
C ARG A 12 2.29 0.74 -12.24
N GLU A 13 2.66 0.56 -10.99
CA GLU A 13 3.94 -0.02 -10.63
C GLU A 13 3.89 -1.54 -10.75
N ILE A 14 4.95 -2.09 -11.32
CA ILE A 14 5.21 -3.52 -11.43
C ILE A 14 6.67 -3.77 -11.04
N ASP A 15 7.04 -5.01 -10.73
CA ASP A 15 8.40 -5.33 -10.27
C ASP A 15 9.50 -4.86 -11.23
N GLY A 16 9.23 -4.93 -12.55
CA GLY A 16 10.14 -4.49 -13.60
C GLY A 16 10.10 -3.00 -13.94
N GLY A 17 9.31 -2.19 -13.24
CA GLY A 17 9.18 -0.75 -13.49
C GLY A 17 7.74 -0.27 -13.58
N LEU A 18 7.37 0.33 -14.70
CA LEU A 18 6.09 1.03 -14.86
C LEU A 18 5.36 0.59 -16.12
N GLU A 19 4.06 0.33 -15.97
CA GLU A 19 3.20 -0.08 -17.06
C GLU A 19 2.08 0.94 -17.26
N THR A 20 1.89 1.39 -18.49
CA THR A 20 0.82 2.32 -18.86
C THR A 20 -0.32 1.55 -19.51
N ILE A 21 -1.52 1.64 -18.94
CA ILE A 21 -2.73 0.97 -19.42
C ILE A 21 -3.84 1.98 -19.70
N LYS A 22 -4.73 1.65 -20.63
CA LYS A 22 -5.99 2.36 -20.85
C LYS A 22 -7.16 1.52 -20.36
N VAL A 23 -8.07 2.12 -19.60
CA VAL A 23 -9.27 1.47 -19.08
C VAL A 23 -10.51 2.28 -19.40
N LYS A 24 -11.60 1.61 -19.78
CA LYS A 24 -12.90 2.23 -20.05
C LYS A 24 -13.64 2.50 -18.74
N LEU A 25 -14.36 3.62 -18.66
CA LEU A 25 -15.22 3.94 -17.53
C LEU A 25 -16.56 3.18 -17.62
N PRO A 26 -17.14 2.74 -16.48
CA PRO A 26 -16.66 2.88 -15.10
C PRO A 26 -15.54 1.87 -14.75
N ALA A 27 -14.54 2.33 -13.99
CA ALA A 27 -13.39 1.51 -13.57
C ALA A 27 -13.09 1.69 -12.08
N VAL A 28 -12.45 0.69 -11.47
CA VAL A 28 -11.96 0.72 -10.08
C VAL A 28 -10.44 0.88 -10.10
N ILE A 29 -9.92 1.77 -9.25
CA ILE A 29 -8.49 2.08 -9.14
C ILE A 29 -8.07 1.98 -7.67
N SER A 30 -7.00 1.23 -7.40
CA SER A 30 -6.24 1.29 -6.14
C SER A 30 -5.06 2.25 -6.32
N ALA A 31 -4.81 3.10 -5.33
CA ALA A 31 -3.71 4.05 -5.34
C ALA A 31 -2.47 3.47 -4.65
N ASP A 32 -1.32 3.58 -5.30
CA ASP A 32 -0.01 3.34 -4.68
C ASP A 32 0.52 4.62 -4.00
N LEU A 33 1.47 4.47 -3.06
CA LEU A 33 2.11 5.58 -2.35
C LEU A 33 2.78 6.60 -3.28
N ARG A 34 3.28 6.19 -4.45
CA ARG A 34 3.96 7.09 -5.40
C ARG A 34 3.00 7.87 -6.29
N LEU A 35 1.68 7.68 -6.15
CA LEU A 35 0.70 8.34 -7.01
C LEU A 35 0.67 9.86 -6.81
N ASN A 36 0.76 10.33 -5.57
CA ASN A 36 0.69 11.76 -5.22
C ASN A 36 1.18 12.02 -3.79
N GLU A 37 1.46 13.29 -3.48
CA GLU A 37 1.70 13.75 -2.11
C GLU A 37 0.38 14.26 -1.49
N PRO A 38 -0.13 13.64 -0.39
CA PRO A 38 -1.36 14.10 0.25
C PRO A 38 -1.19 15.51 0.84
N ARG A 39 -2.09 16.43 0.46
CA ARG A 39 -2.11 17.79 1.02
C ARG A 39 -2.66 17.82 2.44
N TYR A 40 -2.17 18.75 3.25
CA TYR A 40 -2.75 19.03 4.57
C TYR A 40 -4.14 19.66 4.47
N ALA A 41 -5.03 19.27 5.39
CA ALA A 41 -6.33 19.89 5.55
C ALA A 41 -6.20 21.23 6.29
N THR A 42 -6.69 22.32 5.70
CA THR A 42 -6.69 23.64 6.34
C THR A 42 -7.78 23.73 7.41
N LEU A 43 -7.57 24.52 8.45
CA LEU A 43 -8.57 24.75 9.52
C LEU A 43 -9.98 25.11 8.98
N PRO A 44 -10.14 26.00 7.97
CA PRO A 44 -11.45 26.27 7.39
C PRO A 44 -12.11 25.04 6.75
N ASN A 45 -11.32 24.17 6.11
CA ASN A 45 -11.84 22.95 5.49
C ASN A 45 -12.26 21.91 6.53
N ILE A 46 -11.54 21.82 7.65
CA ILE A 46 -11.91 20.95 8.78
C ILE A 46 -13.27 21.40 9.35
N MET A 47 -13.45 22.70 9.58
CA MET A 47 -14.73 23.24 10.08
C MET A 47 -15.89 23.02 9.12
N LYS A 48 -15.66 23.14 7.80
CA LYS A 48 -16.67 22.82 6.77
C LYS A 48 -16.98 21.33 6.71
N ALA A 49 -15.98 20.46 6.83
CA ALA A 49 -16.15 19.01 6.80
C ALA A 49 -17.03 18.51 7.95
N LYS A 50 -16.88 19.10 9.15
CA LYS A 50 -17.73 18.77 10.31
C LYS A 50 -19.23 19.01 10.06
N LYS A 51 -19.58 19.96 9.19
CA LYS A 51 -20.98 20.28 8.84
C LYS A 51 -21.55 19.37 7.74
N LYS A 52 -20.71 18.62 7.02
CA LYS A 52 -21.19 17.74 5.94
C LYS A 52 -21.91 16.53 6.57
N PRO A 53 -23.10 16.16 6.07
CA PRO A 53 -23.82 15.01 6.60
C PRO A 53 -23.05 13.71 6.30
N ILE A 54 -22.88 12.87 7.32
CA ILE A 54 -22.32 11.52 7.17
C ILE A 54 -23.47 10.53 7.17
N LYS A 55 -23.75 9.94 6.00
CA LYS A 55 -24.76 8.88 5.88
C LYS A 55 -24.22 7.60 6.53
N LYS A 56 -24.87 7.15 7.59
CA LYS A 56 -24.60 5.83 8.19
C LYS A 56 -25.43 4.79 7.44
N VAL A 57 -24.77 3.76 6.90
CA VAL A 57 -25.39 2.64 6.20
C VAL A 57 -24.81 1.37 6.81
N SER A 58 -25.65 0.38 7.06
CA SER A 58 -25.22 -0.94 7.53
C SER A 58 -25.10 -1.90 6.34
N PRO A 59 -24.26 -2.96 6.43
CA PRO A 59 -24.20 -4.00 5.41
C PRO A 59 -25.56 -4.66 5.12
N LYS A 60 -26.44 -4.74 6.13
CA LYS A 60 -27.81 -5.26 6.00
C LYS A 60 -28.67 -4.43 5.05
N ASP A 61 -28.50 -3.11 5.05
CA ASP A 61 -29.22 -2.19 4.15
C ASP A 61 -28.83 -2.41 2.68
N MET A 62 -27.70 -3.08 2.43
CA MET A 62 -27.19 -3.42 1.09
C MET A 62 -27.35 -4.91 0.75
N GLY A 63 -27.95 -5.72 1.62
CA GLY A 63 -28.14 -7.15 1.41
C GLY A 63 -26.83 -7.95 1.39
N VAL A 64 -25.77 -7.47 2.05
CA VAL A 64 -24.45 -8.11 2.05
C VAL A 64 -24.26 -8.98 3.29
N ASP A 65 -23.87 -10.24 3.08
CA ASP A 65 -23.45 -11.15 4.14
C ASP A 65 -22.01 -10.82 4.60
N THR A 66 -21.83 -10.69 5.91
CA THR A 66 -20.55 -10.39 6.56
C THR A 66 -19.95 -11.59 7.28
N GLY A 67 -20.45 -12.80 7.02
CA GLY A 67 -19.87 -14.04 7.54
C GLY A 67 -18.40 -14.19 7.18
N ALA A 68 -17.56 -14.49 8.16
CA ALA A 68 -16.14 -14.73 7.95
C ALA A 68 -15.94 -15.99 7.10
N ARG A 69 -15.15 -15.90 6.03
CA ARG A 69 -14.76 -17.03 5.19
C ARG A 69 -13.36 -17.55 5.48
N ILE A 70 -12.64 -16.88 6.39
CA ILE A 70 -11.27 -17.15 6.76
C ILE A 70 -11.21 -17.18 8.29
N GLU A 71 -10.56 -18.20 8.83
CA GLU A 71 -10.32 -18.38 10.26
C GLU A 71 -8.86 -18.03 10.58
N ILE A 72 -8.65 -17.22 11.62
CA ILE A 72 -7.31 -16.89 12.12
C ILE A 72 -6.92 -17.98 13.11
N VAL A 73 -5.93 -18.81 12.75
CA VAL A 73 -5.50 -19.94 13.58
C VAL A 73 -4.57 -19.49 14.71
N THR A 74 -3.54 -18.70 14.38
CA THR A 74 -2.57 -18.15 15.34
C THR A 74 -2.05 -16.79 14.89
N VAL A 75 -1.57 -16.00 15.84
CA VAL A 75 -0.84 -14.74 15.62
C VAL A 75 0.34 -14.74 16.56
N GLU A 76 1.54 -14.65 16.00
CA GLU A 76 2.80 -14.68 16.75
C GLU A 76 3.70 -13.53 16.28
N ASP A 77 4.57 -13.06 17.17
CA ASP A 77 5.57 -12.06 16.81
C ASP A 77 6.61 -12.65 15.85
N PRO A 78 7.11 -11.87 14.88
CA PRO A 78 8.21 -12.32 14.04
C PRO A 78 9.45 -12.59 14.88
N PRO A 79 10.34 -13.50 14.43
CA PRO A 79 11.56 -13.81 15.17
C PRO A 79 12.42 -12.56 15.38
N VAL A 80 12.90 -12.37 16.61
CA VAL A 80 13.76 -11.25 16.96
C VAL A 80 15.07 -11.37 16.19
N ARG A 81 15.50 -10.27 15.56
CA ARG A 81 16.77 -10.21 14.82
C ARG A 81 17.94 -10.53 15.76
N GLN A 82 18.76 -11.51 15.41
CA GLN A 82 19.99 -11.82 16.14
C GLN A 82 20.99 -10.66 16.05
N ALA A 83 21.80 -10.48 17.09
CA ALA A 83 22.83 -9.47 17.12
C ALA A 83 23.80 -9.65 15.93
N GLY A 84 24.10 -8.55 15.23
CA GLY A 84 25.12 -8.54 14.18
C GLY A 84 26.54 -8.61 14.76
N SER A 85 27.53 -8.79 13.89
CA SER A 85 28.94 -8.69 14.24
C SER A 85 29.58 -7.48 13.57
N ILE A 86 30.33 -6.68 14.32
CA ILE A 86 31.20 -5.63 13.78
C ILE A 86 32.49 -6.27 13.28
N VAL A 87 32.99 -5.85 12.12
CA VAL A 87 34.25 -6.31 11.52
C VAL A 87 35.22 -5.14 11.38
N PRO A 88 36.54 -5.38 11.52
CA PRO A 88 37.54 -4.30 11.57
C PRO A 88 37.87 -3.69 10.20
N ASP A 89 37.67 -4.42 9.11
CA ASP A 89 38.08 -4.02 7.76
C ASP A 89 37.21 -4.66 6.66
N VAL A 90 37.44 -4.21 5.42
CA VAL A 90 36.70 -4.63 4.22
C VAL A 90 37.01 -6.08 3.83
N ASP A 91 38.24 -6.54 4.00
CA ASP A 91 38.63 -7.92 3.62
C ASP A 91 37.91 -8.93 4.53
N THR A 92 37.85 -8.63 5.83
CA THR A 92 37.10 -9.41 6.82
C THR A 92 35.59 -9.40 6.52
N LEU A 93 35.05 -8.27 6.04
CA LEU A 93 33.65 -8.19 5.63
C LEU A 93 33.36 -9.10 4.42
N VAL A 94 34.17 -9.01 3.37
CA VAL A 94 34.01 -9.81 2.15
C VAL A 94 34.16 -11.31 2.45
N ALA A 95 35.13 -11.69 3.28
CA ALA A 95 35.30 -13.08 3.71
C ALA A 95 34.05 -13.62 4.42
N LYS A 96 33.49 -12.87 5.39
CA LYS A 96 32.26 -13.29 6.10
C LYS A 96 31.02 -13.33 5.21
N LEU A 97 30.92 -12.45 4.20
CA LEU A 97 29.79 -12.46 3.27
C LEU A 97 29.86 -13.67 2.32
N LYS A 98 31.06 -14.04 1.85
CA LYS A 98 31.29 -15.27 1.06
C LYS A 98 30.98 -16.53 1.86
N GLU A 99 31.45 -16.61 3.11
CA GLU A 99 31.15 -17.74 4.02
C GLU A 99 29.64 -17.94 4.20
N LYS A 100 28.88 -16.84 4.27
CA LYS A 100 27.42 -16.86 4.43
C LYS A 100 26.64 -16.97 3.11
N GLY A 101 27.31 -17.03 1.96
CA GLY A 101 26.66 -17.15 0.65
C GLY A 101 25.82 -15.94 0.24
N HIS A 102 26.15 -14.75 0.75
CA HIS A 102 25.47 -13.49 0.37
C HIS A 102 26.09 -12.83 -0.87
N ILE A 103 27.31 -13.24 -1.24
CA ILE A 103 28.06 -12.84 -2.45
C ILE A 103 28.93 -14.00 -2.93
#